data_AF-A0A6S4TRC5-F1
#
_entry.id   AF-A0A6S4TRC5-F1
#
_cell.length_a   1.000
_cell.length_b   1.000
_cell.length_c   1.000
_cell.angle_alpha   90.00
_cell.angle_beta   90.00
_cell.angle_gamma   90.00
#
_symmetry.space_group_name_H-M   'P 1'
#
loop_
_entity.id
_entity.type
_entity.pdbx_description
1 polymer ?
#
loop_
_entity_poly.entity_id
_entity_poly.type
_entity_poly.pdbx_seq_one_letter_code
_entity_poly.pdbx_strand_id
1 'polypeptide(L)'
;MYKPLLGCLLGIWASLLALSARATDAPVPPIVTAREAAHVEGTLNFASMQFWIETTDGQRIMLMPLEEDEPLLVPQVTRSISLNGMMLTYSDGSRYFEPSFAPASAASSTASFTIVKNDDYNIEIRYGDELLLRSDEYDAIKLTHRLPLANGQAALFELHSGGVACPVLYQLAVAQTGALTMLSQPFGSCSDEGKLTPEPNGFTLDLPGNPRQRWVWDANSLTLRKQS
;
A
#
# COMPACT_ATOMS: atom_id res chain seq x y z
N MET A 1 60.46 58.40 -58.33
CA MET A 1 59.12 57.92 -58.72
C MET A 1 59.00 56.46 -58.32
N TYR A 2 57.91 56.12 -57.61
CA TYR A 2 57.53 54.83 -57.03
C TYR A 2 58.37 54.24 -55.87
N LYS A 3 57.68 54.14 -54.72
CA LYS A 3 58.06 53.54 -53.43
C LYS A 3 58.36 52.04 -53.55
N PRO A 4 59.34 51.55 -52.78
CA PRO A 4 59.23 50.27 -52.08
C PRO A 4 59.33 50.49 -50.56
N LEU A 5 58.60 49.73 -49.75
CA LEU A 5 58.99 49.27 -48.41
C LEU A 5 57.84 48.52 -47.74
N LEU A 6 58.09 47.22 -47.56
CA LEU A 6 57.64 46.31 -46.50
C LEU A 6 56.57 46.86 -45.54
N GLY A 7 55.36 46.33 -45.67
CA GLY A 7 54.28 46.47 -44.69
C GLY A 7 54.29 45.34 -43.66
N CYS A 8 54.47 45.75 -42.42
CA CYS A 8 54.26 45.09 -41.12
C CYS A 8 53.60 43.70 -41.04
N LEU A 9 54.34 42.79 -40.38
CA LEU A 9 53.84 41.75 -39.49
C LEU A 9 53.18 42.38 -38.25
N LEU A 10 52.03 41.84 -37.84
CA LEU A 10 51.58 41.53 -36.46
C LEU A 10 50.08 41.77 -36.26
N GLY A 11 49.40 40.75 -35.72
CA GLY A 11 48.22 40.95 -34.88
C GLY A 11 46.90 40.44 -35.44
N ILE A 12 46.69 39.11 -35.49
CA ILE A 12 45.35 38.55 -35.40
C ILE A 12 45.20 37.98 -33.99
N TRP A 13 44.76 38.83 -33.06
CA TRP A 13 44.22 38.38 -31.78
C TRP A 13 42.82 37.82 -32.04
N ALA A 14 42.70 36.50 -32.02
CA ALA A 14 41.41 35.84 -31.96
C ALA A 14 40.80 36.11 -30.58
N SER A 15 39.87 37.07 -30.49
CA SER A 15 39.01 37.23 -29.33
C SER A 15 38.07 36.03 -29.24
N LEU A 16 38.50 34.98 -28.54
CA LEU A 16 37.57 33.97 -28.01
C LEU A 16 36.64 34.68 -27.04
N LEU A 17 35.39 34.89 -27.46
CA LEU A 17 34.27 35.09 -26.56
C LEU A 17 34.17 33.84 -25.68
N ALA A 18 34.79 33.90 -24.50
CA ALA A 18 34.49 32.99 -23.41
C ALA A 18 33.04 33.28 -23.00
N LEU A 19 32.11 32.57 -23.63
CA LEU A 19 30.76 32.42 -23.10
C LEU A 19 30.95 31.70 -21.77
N SER A 20 31.04 32.47 -20.68
CA SER A 20 30.95 31.90 -19.34
C SER A 20 29.56 31.27 -19.26
N ALA A 21 29.49 29.97 -19.55
CA ALA A 21 28.36 29.15 -19.18
C ALA A 21 28.28 29.27 -17.66
N ARG A 22 27.41 30.18 -17.17
CA ARG A 22 26.90 30.04 -15.83
C ARG A 22 26.24 28.68 -15.82
N ALA A 23 26.88 27.73 -15.16
CA ALA A 23 26.15 26.60 -14.63
C ALA A 23 25.05 27.22 -13.78
N THR A 24 23.83 27.28 -14.31
CA THR A 24 22.66 27.43 -13.47
C THR A 24 22.73 26.23 -12.55
N ASP A 25 23.05 26.48 -11.28
CA ASP A 25 22.94 25.47 -10.25
C ASP A 25 21.61 24.77 -10.45
N ALA A 26 21.66 23.43 -10.53
CA ALA A 26 20.45 22.65 -10.62
C ALA A 26 19.52 23.12 -9.49
N PRO A 27 18.23 23.36 -9.77
CA PRO A 27 17.30 23.83 -8.75
C PRO A 27 17.38 22.88 -7.56
N VAL A 28 17.87 23.39 -6.44
CA VAL A 28 17.93 22.63 -5.20
C VAL A 28 16.48 22.43 -4.75
N PRO A 29 16.02 21.19 -4.55
CA PRO A 29 14.65 20.96 -4.11
C PRO A 29 14.45 21.65 -2.75
N PRO A 30 13.29 22.30 -2.55
CA PRO A 30 13.01 22.96 -1.28
C PRO A 30 13.00 21.93 -0.16
N ILE A 31 13.62 22.27 0.96
CA ILE A 31 13.70 21.41 2.14
C ILE A 31 12.70 21.88 3.20
N VAL A 32 12.21 20.96 4.02
CA VAL A 32 11.34 21.29 5.15
C VAL A 32 12.16 22.04 6.21
N THR A 33 11.76 23.27 6.52
CA THR A 33 12.40 24.13 7.53
C THR A 33 11.63 24.19 8.84
N ALA A 34 10.32 23.90 8.84
CA ALA A 34 9.51 23.80 10.05
C ALA A 34 8.42 22.72 9.92
N ARG A 35 8.10 22.08 11.05
CA ARG A 35 6.99 21.13 11.19
C ARG A 35 6.21 21.50 12.45
N GLU A 36 4.93 21.85 12.29
CA GLU A 36 4.07 22.26 13.39
C GLU A 36 2.79 21.42 13.39
N ALA A 37 2.38 20.93 14.56
CA ALA A 37 1.10 20.24 14.69
C ALA A 37 -0.04 21.21 14.35
N ALA A 38 -0.95 20.78 13.48
CA ALA A 38 -2.06 21.62 13.04
C ALA A 38 -3.35 20.81 12.89
N HIS A 39 -4.46 21.54 12.96
CA HIS A 39 -5.81 21.05 12.76
C HIS A 39 -6.47 21.90 11.68
N VAL A 40 -7.07 21.25 10.69
CA VAL A 40 -7.65 21.91 9.51
C VAL A 40 -9.05 21.39 9.25
N GLU A 41 -10.01 22.30 9.12
CA GLU A 41 -11.41 22.00 8.82
C GLU A 41 -11.88 22.77 7.58
N GLY A 42 -12.70 22.13 6.76
CA GLY A 42 -13.27 22.76 5.57
C GLY A 42 -13.74 21.77 4.53
N THR A 43 -14.01 22.26 3.32
CA THR A 43 -14.45 21.40 2.21
C THR A 43 -13.24 20.82 1.49
N LEU A 44 -13.18 19.49 1.37
CA LEU A 44 -12.14 18.82 0.60
C LEU A 44 -12.40 18.96 -0.89
N ASN A 45 -11.36 19.32 -1.63
CA ASN A 45 -11.39 19.45 -3.07
C ASN A 45 -10.20 18.70 -3.69
N PHE A 46 -10.36 18.29 -4.94
CA PHE A 46 -9.34 17.62 -5.71
C PHE A 46 -9.40 18.05 -7.17
N ALA A 47 -8.26 18.46 -7.72
CA ALA A 47 -8.09 18.79 -9.13
C ALA A 47 -6.61 18.73 -9.48
N SER A 48 -6.29 18.36 -10.72
CA SER A 48 -4.91 18.31 -11.22
C SER A 48 -3.95 17.51 -10.32
N MET A 49 -4.41 16.36 -9.83
CA MET A 49 -3.66 15.45 -8.95
C MET A 49 -3.26 16.04 -7.59
N GLN A 50 -4.04 17.01 -7.10
CA GLN A 50 -3.70 17.72 -5.88
C GLN A 50 -4.95 17.93 -5.03
N PHE A 51 -4.86 17.55 -3.76
CA PHE A 51 -5.89 17.80 -2.76
C PHE A 51 -5.69 19.18 -2.12
N TRP A 52 -6.79 19.86 -1.80
CA TRP A 52 -6.79 21.03 -0.91
C TRP A 52 -8.05 21.09 -0.07
N ILE A 53 -7.96 21.70 1.11
CA ILE A 53 -9.11 22.07 1.93
C ILE A 53 -9.38 23.56 1.72
N GLU A 54 -10.63 23.88 1.41
CA GLU A 54 -11.15 25.26 1.45
C GLU A 54 -11.83 25.48 2.80
N THR A 55 -11.21 26.33 3.63
CA THR A 55 -11.67 26.62 4.98
C THR A 55 -12.84 27.61 4.97
N THR A 56 -13.57 27.72 6.09
CA THR A 56 -14.73 28.63 6.18
C THR A 56 -14.37 30.10 6.07
N ASP A 57 -13.12 30.47 6.35
CA ASP A 57 -12.58 31.83 6.15
C ASP A 57 -12.02 32.05 4.73
N GLY A 58 -12.20 31.09 3.82
CA GLY A 58 -11.84 31.21 2.40
C GLY A 58 -10.37 30.95 2.10
N GLN A 59 -9.61 30.38 3.03
CA GLN A 59 -8.23 29.97 2.78
C GLN A 59 -8.19 28.64 2.03
N ARG A 60 -7.18 28.48 1.18
CA ARG A 60 -6.87 27.22 0.51
C ARG A 60 -5.62 26.62 1.12
N ILE A 61 -5.77 25.46 1.73
CA ILE A 61 -4.68 24.71 2.37
C ILE A 61 -4.40 23.49 1.50
N MET A 62 -3.21 23.44 0.90
CA MET A 62 -2.78 22.34 0.04
C MET A 62 -2.42 21.12 0.90
N LEU A 63 -2.88 19.94 0.50
CA LEU A 63 -2.60 18.69 1.21
C LEU A 63 -1.41 17.96 0.58
N MET A 64 -0.60 17.32 1.40
CA MET A 64 0.45 16.39 0.97
C MET A 64 0.24 15.07 1.70
N PRO A 65 -0.78 14.28 1.31
CA PRO A 65 -1.01 12.96 1.90
C PRO A 65 0.14 12.01 1.53
N LEU A 66 0.35 10.98 2.34
CA LEU A 66 1.14 9.83 1.92
C LEU A 66 0.36 9.05 0.84
N GLU A 67 1.07 8.33 -0.02
CA GLU A 67 0.45 7.60 -1.14
C GLU A 67 -0.55 6.55 -0.62
N GLU A 68 -0.26 5.91 0.52
CA GLU A 68 -1.16 4.98 1.19
C GLU A 68 -2.46 5.62 1.71
N ASP A 69 -2.48 6.93 1.92
CA ASP A 69 -3.60 7.66 2.52
C ASP A 69 -4.53 8.32 1.49
N GLU A 70 -4.08 8.48 0.23
CA GLU A 70 -4.92 9.04 -0.84
C GLU A 70 -6.29 8.34 -0.98
N PRO A 71 -6.39 6.99 -0.90
CA PRO A 71 -7.68 6.30 -0.95
C PRO A 71 -8.67 6.72 0.15
N LEU A 72 -8.20 7.24 1.29
CA LEU A 72 -9.05 7.75 2.37
C LEU A 72 -9.66 9.12 2.04
N LEU A 73 -8.99 9.92 1.20
CA LEU A 73 -9.39 11.26 0.82
C LEU A 73 -10.33 11.30 -0.38
N VAL A 74 -10.10 10.45 -1.39
CA VAL A 74 -10.92 10.37 -2.61
C VAL A 74 -12.44 10.31 -2.34
N PRO A 75 -12.96 9.42 -1.45
CA PRO A 75 -14.41 9.35 -1.20
C PRO A 75 -14.96 10.57 -0.44
N GLN A 76 -14.09 11.43 0.10
CA GLN A 76 -14.47 12.62 0.86
C GLN A 76 -14.46 13.91 0.02
N VAL A 77 -14.06 13.85 -1.25
CA VAL A 77 -14.06 15.03 -2.14
C VAL A 77 -15.47 15.63 -2.19
N THR A 78 -15.56 16.96 -2.15
CA THR A 78 -16.78 17.80 -1.99
C THR A 78 -17.46 17.75 -0.63
N ARG A 79 -16.94 16.97 0.34
CA ARG A 79 -17.49 16.92 1.69
C ARG A 79 -16.74 17.85 2.64
N SER A 80 -17.44 18.30 3.68
CA SER A 80 -16.82 18.95 4.82
C SER A 80 -16.08 17.92 5.66
N ILE A 81 -14.80 18.14 5.90
CA ILE A 81 -13.93 17.26 6.69
C ILE A 81 -13.16 18.04 7.75
N SER A 82 -12.62 17.33 8.72
CA SER A 82 -11.79 17.83 9.80
C SER A 82 -10.60 16.89 9.96
N LEU A 83 -9.38 17.39 9.79
CA LEU A 83 -8.14 16.62 9.78
C LEU A 83 -7.15 17.16 10.80
N ASN A 84 -6.47 16.24 11.49
CA ASN A 84 -5.27 16.54 12.26
C ASN A 84 -4.03 16.22 11.42
N GLY A 85 -2.89 16.83 11.72
CA GLY A 85 -1.67 16.57 10.96
C GLY A 85 -0.54 17.52 11.28
N MET A 86 0.39 17.61 10.34
CA MET A 86 1.55 18.49 10.41
C MET A 86 1.46 19.54 9.30
N MET A 87 1.59 20.81 9.67
CA MET A 87 1.86 21.87 8.71
C MET A 87 3.37 21.92 8.45
N LEU A 88 3.76 21.64 7.21
CA LEU A 88 5.13 21.68 6.75
C LEU A 88 5.40 23.03 6.08
N THR A 89 6.42 23.73 6.55
CA THR A 89 6.93 24.94 5.88
C THR A 89 8.24 24.61 5.20
N TYR A 90 8.34 24.92 3.91
CA TYR A 90 9.52 24.69 3.09
C TYR A 90 10.39 25.94 3.01
N SER A 91 11.65 25.75 2.63
CA SER A 91 12.66 26.84 2.51
C SER A 91 12.29 27.93 1.50
N ASP A 92 11.38 27.64 0.56
CA ASP A 92 10.86 28.60 -0.41
C ASP A 92 9.62 29.37 0.10
N GLY A 93 9.20 29.13 1.35
CA GLY A 93 8.03 29.74 1.97
C GLY A 93 6.71 29.04 1.66
N SER A 94 6.71 27.99 0.83
CA SER A 94 5.51 27.19 0.57
C SER A 94 5.10 26.40 1.81
N ARG A 95 3.79 26.20 1.97
CA ARG A 95 3.20 25.52 3.10
C ARG A 95 2.25 24.43 2.61
N TYR A 96 2.43 23.23 3.15
CA TYR A 96 1.59 22.08 2.85
C TYR A 96 1.18 21.42 4.14
N PHE A 97 -0.07 20.95 4.18
CA PHE A 97 -0.58 20.19 5.30
C PHE A 97 -0.41 18.71 4.98
N GLU A 98 0.43 18.02 5.75
CA GLU A 98 0.55 16.57 5.75
C GLU A 98 -0.50 16.03 6.73
N PRO A 99 -1.66 15.54 6.22
CA PRO A 99 -2.70 15.01 7.09
C PRO A 99 -2.16 13.79 7.83
N SER A 100 -2.33 13.79 9.15
CA SER A 100 -2.19 12.58 9.95
C SER A 100 -3.57 11.96 10.02
N PHE A 101 -3.77 10.96 9.19
CA PHE A 101 -4.75 9.95 9.51
C PHE A 101 -4.13 9.21 10.68
N ALA A 102 -4.65 9.44 11.89
CA ALA A 102 -4.42 8.50 12.97
C ALA A 102 -4.61 7.12 12.32
N PRO A 103 -3.63 6.19 12.39
CA PRO A 103 -3.80 4.85 11.83
C PRO A 103 -5.15 4.45 12.35
N ALA A 104 -6.14 4.33 11.44
CA ALA A 104 -7.57 4.43 11.76
C ALA A 104 -7.68 3.83 13.13
N SER A 105 -7.94 4.69 14.15
CA SER A 105 -7.59 4.39 15.55
C SER A 105 -7.68 2.91 15.73
N ALA A 106 -6.78 2.30 16.48
CA ALA A 106 -7.23 1.13 17.17
C ALA A 106 -8.52 1.45 18.01
N ALA A 107 -9.70 1.84 17.46
CA ALA A 107 -10.71 0.84 17.14
C ALA A 107 -9.93 -0.43 16.91
N SER A 108 -9.66 -1.10 18.03
CA SER A 108 -9.33 -2.48 18.05
C SER A 108 -10.23 -3.06 16.96
N SER A 109 -9.66 -3.33 15.79
CA SER A 109 -10.12 -4.42 14.99
C SER A 109 -9.74 -5.62 15.85
N THR A 110 -10.55 -5.82 16.89
CA THR A 110 -10.82 -7.14 17.42
C THR A 110 -11.37 -8.02 16.29
N ALA A 111 -11.77 -7.41 15.15
CA ALA A 111 -11.89 -8.03 13.84
C ALA A 111 -10.62 -8.82 13.50
N SER A 112 -10.72 -10.09 13.83
CA SER A 112 -9.78 -11.14 13.53
C SER A 112 -10.56 -12.20 12.76
N PHE A 113 -9.83 -13.05 12.06
CA PHE A 113 -10.44 -14.23 11.48
C PHE A 113 -10.98 -15.15 12.56
N THR A 114 -12.30 -15.36 12.51
CA THR A 114 -13.04 -16.25 13.40
C THR A 114 -13.80 -17.29 12.61
N ILE A 115 -14.01 -18.45 13.24
CA ILE A 115 -14.80 -19.55 12.70
C ILE A 115 -15.98 -19.72 13.65
N VAL A 116 -17.19 -19.60 13.14
CA VAL A 116 -18.42 -19.76 13.90
C VAL A 116 -19.14 -21.00 13.37
N LYS A 117 -19.44 -21.95 14.26
CA LYS A 117 -20.31 -23.09 13.92
C LYS A 117 -21.70 -22.77 14.45
N ASN A 118 -22.66 -22.65 13.55
CA ASN A 118 -24.06 -22.40 13.92
C ASN A 118 -24.80 -23.73 14.11
N ASP A 119 -25.93 -23.68 14.82
CA ASP A 119 -26.75 -24.86 15.14
C ASP A 119 -27.32 -25.54 13.88
N ASP A 120 -27.41 -24.81 12.76
CA ASP A 120 -27.90 -25.29 11.45
C ASP A 120 -26.83 -26.07 10.64
N TYR A 121 -25.83 -26.67 11.30
CA TYR A 121 -24.71 -27.39 10.67
C TYR A 121 -23.84 -26.58 9.71
N ASN A 122 -24.04 -25.26 9.64
CA ASN A 122 -23.25 -24.37 8.82
C ASN A 122 -22.02 -23.87 9.58
N ILE A 123 -20.87 -23.87 8.91
CA ILE A 123 -19.63 -23.27 9.38
C ILE A 123 -19.42 -21.95 8.65
N GLU A 124 -19.18 -20.88 9.41
CA GLU A 124 -18.92 -19.55 8.90
C GLU A 124 -17.47 -19.14 9.13
N ILE A 125 -16.87 -18.53 8.11
CA ILE A 125 -15.62 -17.78 8.23
C ILE A 125 -15.98 -16.29 8.26
N ARG A 126 -15.50 -15.58 9.28
CA ARG A 126 -15.78 -14.15 9.47
C ARG A 126 -14.50 -13.35 9.70
N TYR A 127 -14.53 -12.08 9.31
CA TYR A 127 -13.53 -11.08 9.69
C TYR A 127 -14.24 -9.92 10.41
N GLY A 128 -14.17 -9.90 11.73
CA GLY A 128 -15.06 -9.05 12.53
C GLY A 128 -16.53 -9.39 12.26
N ASP A 129 -17.32 -8.39 11.88
CA ASP A 129 -18.73 -8.56 11.56
C ASP A 129 -18.97 -9.00 10.10
N GLU A 130 -17.95 -9.03 9.25
CA GLU A 130 -18.05 -9.45 7.85
C GLU A 130 -18.15 -10.98 7.72
N LEU A 131 -19.16 -11.47 6.99
CA LEU A 131 -19.28 -12.87 6.62
C LEU A 131 -18.52 -13.11 5.30
N LEU A 132 -17.45 -13.91 5.34
CA LEU A 132 -16.63 -14.23 4.17
C LEU A 132 -17.10 -15.52 3.48
N LEU A 133 -17.47 -16.51 4.28
CA LEU A 133 -17.95 -17.81 3.81
C LEU A 133 -19.00 -18.32 4.78
N ARG A 134 -20.07 -18.91 4.25
CA ARG A 134 -20.99 -19.80 4.96
C ARG A 134 -21.07 -21.10 4.16
N SER A 135 -20.80 -22.23 4.78
CA SER A 135 -20.78 -23.53 4.11
C SER A 135 -21.25 -24.65 5.03
N ASP A 136 -22.01 -25.59 4.48
CA ASP A 136 -22.39 -26.87 5.06
C ASP A 136 -21.63 -28.06 4.39
N GLU A 137 -20.71 -27.77 3.47
CA GLU A 137 -19.98 -28.78 2.69
C GLU A 137 -18.84 -29.44 3.48
N TYR A 138 -18.40 -28.81 4.57
CA TYR A 138 -17.24 -29.23 5.36
C TYR A 138 -17.67 -29.69 6.75
N ASP A 139 -17.12 -30.81 7.21
CA ASP A 139 -17.31 -31.33 8.57
C ASP A 139 -16.69 -30.40 9.62
N ALA A 140 -15.52 -29.83 9.28
CA ALA A 140 -14.84 -28.83 10.10
C ALA A 140 -14.06 -27.83 9.25
N ILE A 141 -13.96 -26.59 9.73
CA ILE A 141 -12.99 -25.61 9.25
C ILE A 141 -12.06 -25.28 10.42
N LYS A 142 -10.75 -25.25 10.18
CA LYS A 142 -9.74 -24.90 11.18
C LYS A 142 -8.88 -23.76 10.69
N LEU A 143 -8.59 -22.80 11.57
CA LEU A 143 -7.63 -21.75 11.30
C LEU A 143 -6.25 -22.22 11.76
N THR A 144 -5.33 -22.42 10.82
CA THR A 144 -4.01 -23.03 11.11
C THR A 144 -2.86 -22.06 11.10
N HIS A 145 -2.98 -20.95 10.35
CA HIS A 145 -1.95 -19.92 10.34
C HIS A 145 -2.56 -18.52 10.34
N ARG A 146 -1.96 -17.63 11.12
CA ARG A 146 -2.22 -16.20 11.12
C ARG A 146 -0.91 -15.49 10.87
N LEU A 147 -0.84 -14.72 9.79
CA LEU A 147 0.32 -13.93 9.45
C LEU A 147 -0.04 -12.44 9.58
N PRO A 148 0.60 -11.69 10.49
CA PRO A 148 0.45 -10.23 10.50
C PRO A 148 1.06 -9.65 9.22
N LEU A 149 0.34 -8.72 8.60
CA LEU A 149 0.82 -7.91 7.47
C LEU A 149 1.02 -6.48 7.95
N ALA A 150 1.86 -5.68 7.27
CA ALA A 150 2.09 -4.29 7.64
C ALA A 150 0.78 -3.49 7.77
N ASN A 151 -0.18 -3.72 6.87
CA ASN A 151 -1.49 -3.06 6.83
C ASN A 151 -2.66 -4.05 6.90
N GLY A 152 -2.54 -5.16 7.65
CA GLY A 152 -3.61 -6.14 7.71
C GLY A 152 -3.23 -7.50 8.29
N GLN A 153 -3.97 -8.52 7.88
CA GLN A 153 -3.77 -9.90 8.33
C GLN A 153 -4.06 -10.88 7.19
N ALA A 154 -3.25 -11.93 7.08
CA ALA A 154 -3.57 -13.11 6.30
C ALA A 154 -3.85 -14.31 7.22
N ALA A 155 -4.77 -15.17 6.78
CA ALA A 155 -5.16 -16.38 7.48
C ALA A 155 -5.24 -17.56 6.52
N LEU A 156 -4.68 -18.70 6.92
CA LEU A 156 -4.88 -19.95 6.21
C LEU A 156 -5.87 -20.84 6.97
N PHE A 157 -6.89 -21.28 6.26
CA PHE A 157 -7.90 -22.22 6.73
C PHE A 157 -7.68 -23.60 6.12
N GLU A 158 -7.88 -24.62 6.94
CA GLU A 158 -8.08 -25.99 6.52
C GLU A 158 -9.57 -26.30 6.46
N LEU A 159 -10.01 -26.84 5.34
CA LEU A 159 -11.37 -27.26 5.07
C LEU A 159 -11.41 -28.80 5.12
N HIS A 160 -11.98 -29.35 6.17
CA HIS A 160 -12.04 -30.79 6.42
C HIS A 160 -13.35 -31.35 5.85
N SER A 161 -13.26 -32.26 4.89
CA SER A 161 -14.45 -32.86 4.26
C SER A 161 -15.08 -33.99 5.08
N GLY A 162 -14.38 -34.51 6.10
CA GLY A 162 -14.79 -35.68 6.88
C GLY A 162 -14.60 -37.02 6.15
N GLY A 163 -14.24 -37.01 4.87
CA GLY A 163 -13.99 -38.21 4.07
C GLY A 163 -12.53 -38.70 4.16
N VAL A 164 -12.34 -40.02 4.11
CA VAL A 164 -11.00 -40.65 4.11
C VAL A 164 -10.21 -40.43 2.80
N ALA A 165 -10.88 -40.01 1.72
CA ALA A 165 -10.28 -39.87 0.39
C ALA A 165 -9.72 -38.46 0.10
N CYS A 166 -10.17 -37.45 0.83
CA CYS A 166 -9.77 -36.05 0.66
C CYS A 166 -9.82 -35.35 2.02
N PRO A 167 -8.84 -35.61 2.90
CA PRO A 167 -8.97 -35.23 4.30
C PRO A 167 -9.03 -33.71 4.45
N VAL A 168 -8.22 -32.95 3.68
CA VAL A 168 -8.12 -31.49 3.83
C VAL A 168 -7.93 -30.78 2.49
N LEU A 169 -8.68 -29.68 2.30
CA LEU A 169 -8.38 -28.60 1.35
C LEU A 169 -7.96 -27.34 2.09
N TYR A 170 -7.36 -26.38 1.38
CA TYR A 170 -6.86 -25.15 1.98
C TYR A 170 -7.51 -23.92 1.36
N GLN A 171 -7.68 -22.88 2.15
CA GLN A 171 -8.23 -21.60 1.67
C GLN A 171 -7.55 -20.43 2.37
N LEU A 172 -7.15 -19.43 1.60
CA LEU A 172 -6.45 -18.25 2.10
C LEU A 172 -7.41 -17.08 2.18
N ALA A 173 -7.42 -16.40 3.32
CA ALA A 173 -8.05 -15.09 3.44
C ALA A 173 -7.01 -14.00 3.70
N VAL A 174 -7.22 -12.83 3.12
CA VAL A 174 -6.37 -11.65 3.28
C VAL A 174 -7.26 -10.45 3.55
N ALA A 175 -7.13 -9.88 4.74
CA ALA A 175 -7.75 -8.63 5.11
C ALA A 175 -6.70 -7.53 5.09
N GLN A 176 -6.98 -6.43 4.38
CA GLN A 176 -6.14 -5.23 4.38
C GLN A 176 -6.95 -4.01 4.74
N THR A 177 -6.32 -3.09 5.47
CA THR A 177 -6.90 -1.80 5.79
C THR A 177 -7.28 -1.07 4.50
N GLY A 178 -8.53 -0.63 4.39
CA GLY A 178 -9.03 0.11 3.24
C GLY A 178 -9.37 -0.73 2.00
N ALA A 179 -9.25 -2.06 2.06
CA ALA A 179 -9.63 -2.98 0.99
C ALA A 179 -10.69 -3.99 1.44
N LEU A 180 -11.41 -4.56 0.47
CA LEU A 180 -12.31 -5.68 0.74
C LEU A 180 -11.51 -6.92 1.14
N THR A 181 -12.01 -7.68 2.10
CA THR A 181 -11.39 -8.94 2.51
C THR A 181 -11.40 -9.91 1.34
N MET A 182 -10.23 -10.40 0.94
CA MET A 182 -10.09 -11.35 -0.14
C MET A 182 -10.15 -12.77 0.42
N LEU A 183 -10.89 -13.64 -0.27
CA LEU A 183 -10.90 -15.07 0.00
C LEU A 183 -10.52 -15.80 -1.29
N SER A 184 -9.49 -16.64 -1.24
CA SER A 184 -9.11 -17.47 -2.39
C SER A 184 -10.19 -18.52 -2.65
N GLN A 185 -10.22 -19.07 -3.85
CA GLN A 185 -10.88 -20.37 -4.03
C GLN A 185 -10.15 -21.44 -3.19
N PRO A 186 -10.85 -22.50 -2.75
CA PRO A 186 -10.20 -23.66 -2.17
C PRO A 186 -9.11 -24.21 -3.11
N PHE A 187 -7.96 -24.56 -2.55
CA PHE A 187 -6.80 -25.05 -3.28
C PHE A 187 -6.15 -26.25 -2.59
N GLY A 188 -5.22 -26.88 -3.31
CA GLY A 188 -4.61 -28.14 -2.92
C GLY A 188 -5.15 -29.32 -3.73
N SER A 189 -4.84 -30.55 -3.31
CA SER A 189 -5.05 -31.75 -4.12
C SER A 189 -5.64 -32.94 -3.38
N CYS A 190 -6.55 -32.73 -2.42
CA CYS A 190 -7.18 -33.83 -1.67
C CYS A 190 -6.18 -34.85 -1.10
N SER A 191 -4.95 -34.41 -0.84
CA SER A 191 -3.87 -35.26 -0.35
C SER A 191 -3.93 -35.29 1.17
N ASP A 192 -3.14 -36.19 1.79
CA ASP A 192 -2.92 -36.15 3.23
C ASP A 192 -2.53 -34.74 3.71
N GLU A 193 -2.70 -34.49 5.01
CA GLU A 193 -2.39 -33.19 5.64
C GLU A 193 -1.05 -32.64 5.15
N GLY A 194 -1.11 -31.44 4.58
CA GLY A 194 0.03 -30.72 4.06
C GLY A 194 0.97 -30.23 5.16
N LYS A 195 2.25 -30.17 4.85
CA LYS A 195 3.25 -29.59 5.74
C LYS A 195 3.36 -28.09 5.49
N LEU A 196 2.91 -27.30 6.45
CA LEU A 196 3.04 -25.84 6.42
C LEU A 196 4.36 -25.40 7.07
N THR A 197 5.09 -24.50 6.40
CA THR A 197 6.32 -23.90 6.91
C THR A 197 6.19 -22.37 6.87
N PRO A 198 6.25 -21.68 8.02
CA PRO A 198 6.26 -20.22 8.07
C PRO A 198 7.52 -19.64 7.44
N GLU A 199 7.39 -18.51 6.75
CA GLU A 199 8.50 -17.72 6.22
C GLU A 199 8.41 -16.27 6.71
N PRO A 200 9.51 -15.50 6.72
CA PRO A 200 9.50 -14.13 7.24
C PRO A 200 8.42 -13.21 6.65
N ASN A 201 8.07 -13.42 5.38
CA ASN A 201 7.06 -12.64 4.65
C ASN A 201 5.96 -13.53 4.05
N GLY A 202 5.65 -14.68 4.65
CA GLY A 202 4.73 -15.61 4.03
C GLY A 202 4.69 -17.00 4.64
N PHE A 203 4.30 -17.97 3.83
CA PHE A 203 4.42 -19.38 4.18
C PHE A 203 4.55 -20.23 2.92
N THR A 204 5.06 -21.44 3.11
CA THR A 204 5.02 -22.50 2.11
C THR A 204 4.15 -23.65 2.61
N LEU A 205 3.44 -24.29 1.69
CA LEU A 205 2.62 -25.47 1.94
C LEU A 205 3.05 -26.59 0.99
N ASP A 206 3.59 -27.66 1.57
CA ASP A 206 4.00 -28.86 0.85
C ASP A 206 2.92 -29.96 0.98
N LEU A 207 2.34 -30.38 -0.14
CA LEU A 207 1.34 -31.45 -0.21
C LEU A 207 1.99 -32.78 -0.66
N PRO A 208 1.88 -33.87 0.12
CA PRO A 208 2.62 -35.11 -0.12
C PRO A 208 2.10 -35.98 -1.29
N GLY A 209 1.08 -35.54 -2.02
CA GLY A 209 0.40 -36.30 -3.08
C GLY A 209 1.23 -36.65 -4.33
N ASN A 210 0.58 -37.22 -5.35
CA ASN A 210 1.20 -37.52 -6.64
C ASN A 210 0.41 -36.88 -7.81
N PRO A 211 0.94 -35.84 -8.48
CA PRO A 211 2.24 -35.22 -8.21
C PRO A 211 2.21 -34.43 -6.89
N ARG A 212 3.37 -34.36 -6.24
CA ARG A 212 3.55 -33.48 -5.08
C ARG A 212 3.31 -32.05 -5.49
N GLN A 213 2.78 -31.23 -4.60
CA GLN A 213 2.52 -29.82 -4.87
C GLN A 213 3.14 -28.95 -3.80
N ARG A 214 3.71 -27.83 -4.22
CA ARG A 214 4.13 -26.77 -3.33
C ARG A 214 3.33 -25.52 -3.62
N TRP A 215 2.82 -24.87 -2.59
CA TRP A 215 2.17 -23.58 -2.67
C TRP A 215 2.95 -22.56 -1.87
N VAL A 216 3.06 -21.35 -2.41
CA VAL A 216 3.81 -20.24 -1.78
C VAL A 216 2.89 -19.05 -1.69
N TRP A 217 2.77 -18.50 -0.48
CA TRP A 217 2.17 -17.21 -0.22
C TRP A 217 3.27 -16.19 0.09
N ASP A 218 3.22 -15.04 -0.58
CA ASP A 218 4.12 -13.91 -0.35
C ASP A 218 3.30 -12.66 0.01
N ALA A 219 3.51 -12.16 1.23
CA ALA A 219 2.86 -11.00 1.82
C ALA A 219 3.20 -9.69 1.11
N ASN A 220 4.37 -9.59 0.47
CA ASN A 220 4.77 -8.37 -0.22
C ASN A 220 4.06 -8.22 -1.57
N SER A 221 3.92 -9.32 -2.29
CA SER A 221 3.24 -9.33 -3.59
C SER A 221 1.74 -9.64 -3.49
N LEU A 222 1.28 -10.08 -2.31
CA LEU A 222 -0.08 -10.56 -2.06
C LEU A 222 -0.49 -11.68 -3.04
N THR A 223 0.45 -12.54 -3.39
CA THR A 223 0.22 -13.62 -4.35
C THR A 223 0.31 -14.99 -3.71
N LEU A 224 -0.72 -15.81 -3.98
CA LEU A 224 -0.68 -17.24 -3.76
C LEU A 224 -0.38 -17.91 -5.09
N ARG A 225 0.67 -18.72 -5.14
CA ARG A 225 1.06 -19.43 -6.36
C ARG A 225 1.43 -20.87 -6.09
N LYS A 226 1.07 -21.74 -7.04
CA LYS A 226 1.58 -23.10 -7.10
C LYS A 226 2.99 -23.07 -7.70
N GLN A 227 3.95 -23.62 -6.98
CA GLN A 227 5.32 -23.82 -7.44
C GLN A 227 5.41 -25.24 -7.99
N SER A 228 5.63 -25.32 -9.31
CA SER A 228 5.82 -26.57 -10.05
C SER A 228 7.16 -27.22 -9.75
#